data_AF-A0A4Y5UXD1-F1
#
_entry.id   AF-A0A4Y5UXD1-F1
#
_cell.length_a   1.000
_cell.length_b   1.000
_cell.length_c   1.000
_cell.angle_alpha   90.00
_cell.angle_beta   90.00
_cell.angle_gamma   90.00
#
_symmetry.space_group_name_H-M   'P 1'
#
loop_
_entity.id
_entity.type
_entity.pdbx_description
1 polymer ?
#
loop_
_entity_poly.entity_id
_entity_poly.type
_entity_poly.pdbx_seq_one_letter_code
_entity_poly.pdbx_strand_id
1 'polypeptide(L)' 'DRALMLPESLAPSLREQLSRARAWWLKDQAEGRSGVALPDALERKYPRAGHSWPWFWVFAQHTHSTDPRSGVVRRHY' A
#
# COMPACT_ATOMS: atom_id res chain seq x y z
N ASP A 1 17.09 -7.20 -10.41
CA ASP A 1 16.20 -6.04 -10.57
C ASP A 1 15.75 -5.97 -12.02
N ARG A 2 14.47 -5.73 -12.28
CA ARG A 2 13.90 -5.64 -13.63
C ARG A 2 13.08 -4.35 -13.70
N ALA A 3 13.61 -3.36 -14.40
CA ALA A 3 12.89 -2.13 -14.72
C ALA A 3 12.31 -2.20 -16.13
N LEU A 4 11.12 -1.64 -16.30
CA LEU A 4 10.49 -1.43 -17.60
C LEU A 4 10.31 0.06 -17.84
N MET A 5 10.39 0.48 -19.10
CA MET A 5 10.22 1.89 -19.47
C MET A 5 8.79 2.33 -19.19
N LEU A 6 8.63 3.45 -18.48
CA LEU A 6 7.35 4.12 -18.30
C LEU A 6 7.14 5.13 -19.44
N PRO A 7 6.06 5.02 -20.24
CA PRO A 7 5.73 6.03 -21.22
C PRO A 7 5.50 7.40 -20.57
N GLU A 8 6.11 8.45 -21.13
CA GLU A 8 5.96 9.83 -20.61
C GLU A 8 4.51 10.30 -20.60
N SER A 9 3.70 9.85 -21.57
CA SER A 9 2.27 10.15 -21.65
C SER A 9 1.47 9.63 -20.44
N LEU A 10 1.95 8.60 -19.74
CA LEU A 10 1.30 8.06 -18.54
C LEU A 10 1.75 8.72 -17.24
N ALA A 11 2.83 9.49 -17.26
CA ALA A 11 3.39 10.10 -16.06
C ALA A 11 2.39 11.01 -15.31
N PRO A 12 1.57 11.85 -15.97
CA PRO A 12 0.57 12.67 -15.28
C PRO A 12 -0.48 11.82 -14.54
N SER A 13 -1.08 10.84 -15.21
CA SER A 13 -2.11 9.97 -14.63
C SER A 13 -1.56 9.11 -13.48
N LEU A 14 -0.29 8.68 -13.58
CA LEU A 14 0.36 7.95 -12.49
C LEU A 14 0.59 8.84 -11.27
N ARG A 15 0.98 10.11 -11.45
CA ARG A 15 1.11 11.07 -10.36
C ARG A 15 -0.21 11.30 -9.64
N GLU A 16 -1.31 11.44 -10.37
CA GLU A 16 -2.64 11.55 -9.77
C GLU A 16 -3.02 10.29 -8.98
N GLN A 17 -2.72 9.10 -9.52
CA GLN A 17 -2.96 7.85 -8.81
C GLN A 17 -2.15 7.76 -7.52
N LEU A 18 -0.88 8.16 -7.54
CA LEU A 18 -0.04 8.22 -6.35
C LEU A 18 -0.61 9.19 -5.31
N SER A 19 -1.12 10.35 -5.73
CA SER A 19 -1.82 11.30 -4.84
C SER A 19 -3.07 10.70 -4.20
N ARG A 20 -3.88 9.96 -4.97
CA ARG A 20 -5.05 9.24 -4.43
C ARG A 20 -4.65 8.16 -3.44
N ALA A 21 -3.67 7.33 -3.77
CA ALA A 21 -3.12 6.32 -2.87
C ALA A 21 -2.55 6.94 -1.59
N ARG A 22 -1.89 8.10 -1.70
CA ARG A 22 -1.37 8.84 -0.56
C ARG A 22 -2.48 9.32 0.38
N ALA A 23 -3.61 9.76 -0.18
CA ALA A 23 -4.78 10.12 0.63
C ALA A 23 -5.34 8.93 1.41
N TRP A 24 -5.43 7.75 0.78
CA TRP A 24 -5.83 6.52 1.48
C TRP A 24 -4.86 6.15 2.59
N TRP A 25 -3.56 6.19 2.31
CA TRP A 25 -2.54 5.90 3.31
C TRP A 25 -2.62 6.86 4.50
N LEU A 26 -2.74 8.17 4.27
CA LEU A 26 -2.88 9.16 5.34
C LEU A 26 -4.14 8.91 6.18
N LYS A 27 -5.27 8.57 5.54
CA LYS A 27 -6.50 8.19 6.22
C LYS A 27 -6.30 6.96 7.10
N ASP A 28 -5.69 5.91 6.54
CA ASP A 28 -5.41 4.67 7.28
C ASP A 28 -4.47 4.91 8.47
N GLN A 29 -3.47 5.80 8.33
CA GLN A 29 -2.59 6.20 9.44
C GLN A 29 -3.34 6.96 10.54
N ALA A 30 -4.19 7.92 10.16
CA ALA A 30 -4.98 8.71 11.10
C ALA A 30 -5.99 7.84 11.88
N GLU A 31 -6.53 6.79 11.24
CA GLU A 31 -7.44 5.82 11.85
C GLU A 31 -6.73 4.69 12.62
N GLY A 32 -5.40 4.68 12.66
CA GLY A 32 -4.62 3.64 13.37
C GLY A 32 -4.77 2.24 12.76
N ARG A 33 -4.98 2.13 11.44
CA ARG A 33 -5.12 0.85 10.74
C ARG A 33 -3.79 0.07 10.72
N SER A 34 -3.89 -1.25 10.57
CA SER A 34 -2.78 -2.22 10.63
C SER A 34 -1.79 -2.20 9.45
N GLY A 35 -1.77 -1.13 8.65
CA GLY A 35 -0.92 -1.04 7.45
C GLY A 35 -1.33 -2.03 6.36
N VAL A 36 -0.40 -2.37 5.47
CA VAL A 36 -0.59 -3.37 4.40
C VAL A 36 0.07 -4.70 4.75
N ALA A 37 -0.35 -5.78 4.08
CA ALA A 37 0.35 -7.06 4.15
C ALA A 37 1.76 -6.96 3.55
N LEU A 38 2.74 -7.52 4.25
CA LEU A 38 4.08 -7.75 3.74
C LEU A 38 4.38 -9.25 3.72
N PRO A 39 5.34 -9.72 2.90
CA PRO A 39 5.84 -11.08 3.02
C PRO A 39 6.36 -11.36 4.44
N ASP A 40 6.05 -12.54 4.99
CA ASP A 40 6.30 -12.90 6.40
C ASP A 40 7.72 -12.56 6.89
N ALA A 41 8.74 -12.86 6.08
CA ALA A 41 10.13 -12.59 6.43
C ALA A 41 10.43 -11.09 6.55
N LEU A 42 9.80 -10.24 5.72
CA LEU A 42 9.92 -8.79 5.78
C LEU A 42 9.11 -8.21 6.93
N GLU A 43 7.89 -8.69 7.17
CA GLU A 43 7.06 -8.21 8.29
C GLU A 43 7.75 -8.50 9.63
N ARG A 44 8.35 -9.68 9.80
CA ARG A 44 9.14 -10.01 11.00
C ARG A 44 10.39 -9.15 11.16
N LYS A 45 11.10 -8.86 10.08
CA LYS A 45 12.34 -8.06 10.11
C LYS A 45 12.05 -6.57 10.32
N TYR A 46 10.95 -6.07 9.77
CA TYR A 46 10.55 -4.67 9.79
C TYR A 46 9.04 -4.53 10.11
N PRO A 47 8.64 -4.71 11.39
CA PRO A 47 7.22 -4.78 11.76
C PRO A 47 6.42 -3.50 11.49
N ARG A 48 7.09 -2.34 11.33
CA ARG A 48 6.43 -1.07 10.99
C ARG A 48 6.44 -0.75 9.50
N ALA A 49 7.09 -1.56 8.67
CA ALA A 49 7.21 -1.26 7.24
C ALA A 49 5.85 -1.22 6.54
N GLY A 50 4.90 -2.08 6.95
CA GLY A 50 3.53 -2.09 6.39
C GLY A 50 2.74 -0.81 6.65
N HIS A 51 3.15 0.00 7.63
CA HIS A 51 2.55 1.32 7.90
C HIS A 51 3.21 2.45 7.11
N SER A 52 4.31 2.18 6.41
CA SER A 52 5.05 3.21 5.71
C SER A 52 4.62 3.33 4.25
N TRP A 53 4.68 4.55 3.74
CA TRP A 53 4.29 4.86 2.38
C TRP A 53 4.99 4.06 1.27
N PRO A 54 6.32 3.81 1.32
CA PRO A 54 6.99 3.06 0.26
C PRO A 54 6.44 1.65 0.04
N TRP A 55 5.75 1.09 1.05
CA TRP A 55 5.14 -0.23 0.98
C TRP A 55 3.65 -0.19 0.65
N PHE A 56 3.02 0.98 0.60
CA PHE A 56 1.58 1.09 0.36
C PHE A 56 1.23 0.82 -1.12
N TRP A 57 0.04 0.28 -1.35
CA TRP A 57 -0.42 -0.03 -2.70
C TRP A 57 -0.74 1.23 -3.50
N VAL A 58 -0.17 1.35 -4.70
CA VAL A 58 -0.50 2.44 -5.65
C VAL A 58 -1.95 2.32 -6.13
N PHE A 59 -2.44 1.10 -6.29
CA PHE A 59 -3.83 0.80 -6.69
C PHE A 59 -4.54 0.07 -5.55
N ALA A 60 -4.70 0.75 -4.42
CA ALA A 60 -5.35 0.17 -3.26
C ALA A 60 -6.87 0.06 -3.44
N GLN A 61 -7.46 -1.02 -2.93
CA GLN A 61 -8.91 -1.19 -2.83
C GLN A 61 -9.54 -0.08 -1.99
N HIS A 62 -10.77 0.30 -2.31
CA HIS A 62 -11.52 1.32 -1.56
C HIS A 62 -11.89 0.86 -0.14
N THR A 63 -12.12 -0.44 0.04
CA THR A 63 -12.51 -1.05 1.32
C THR A 63 -11.37 -1.87 1.91
N HIS A 64 -11.38 -2.02 3.23
CA HIS A 64 -10.52 -3.00 3.91
C HIS A 64 -11.13 -4.40 3.80
N SER A 65 -10.28 -5.42 3.85
CA SER A 65 -10.70 -6.80 3.97
C SER A 65 -9.95 -7.49 5.10
N THR A 66 -10.57 -8.54 5.65
CA THR A 66 -9.93 -9.41 6.63
C THR A 66 -9.01 -10.37 5.90
N ASP A 67 -7.72 -10.37 6.25
CA ASP A 67 -6.79 -11.39 5.78
C ASP A 67 -7.20 -12.75 6.38
N PRO A 68 -7.54 -13.77 5.56
CA PRO A 68 -7.97 -15.07 6.07
C PRO A 68 -6.87 -15.85 6.81
N ARG A 69 -5.59 -15.50 6.63
CA ARG A 69 -4.47 -16.19 7.29
C ARG A 69 -4.16 -15.60 8.66
N SER A 70 -4.19 -14.27 8.78
CA SER A 70 -3.82 -13.56 10.01
C SER A 70 -5.00 -13.02 10.81
N GLY A 71 -6.20 -12.95 10.21
CA GLY A 71 -7.39 -12.32 10.81
C GLY A 71 -7.32 -10.79 10.85
N VAL A 72 -6.22 -10.18 10.35
CA VAL A 72 -6.01 -8.73 10.42
C VAL A 72 -6.81 -8.02 9.33
N VAL A 73 -7.55 -6.98 9.71
CA VAL A 73 -8.26 -6.10 8.78
C VAL A 73 -7.28 -5.07 8.21
N ARG A 74 -7.04 -5.15 6.90
CA ARG A 74 -6.10 -4.26 6.21
C ARG A 74 -6.54 -3.97 4.78
N ARG A 75 -5.88 -3.02 4.13
CA ARG A 75 -6.18 -2.65 2.74
C ARG A 75 -5.35 -3.51 1.79
N HIS A 76 -5.99 -4.00 0.73
CA HIS A 76 -5.38 -4.82 -0.32
C HIS A 76 -5.35 -4.06 -1.66
N TYR A 77 -4.78 -4.69 -2.70
CA TYR A 77 -4.82 -4.21 -4.09
C TYR A 77 -5.88 -4.97 -4.91
#